data_AF-A0A355BCI3-F1
#
_entry.id   AF-A0A355BCI3-F1
#
_cell.length_a   1.000
_cell.length_b   1.000
_cell.length_c   1.000
_cell.angle_alpha   90.00
_cell.angle_beta   90.00
_cell.angle_gamma   90.00
#
_symmetry.space_group_name_H-M   'P 1'
#
loop_
_entity.id
_entity.type
_entity.pdbx_description
1 polymer ?
#
loop_
_entity_poly.entity_id
_entity_poly.type
_entity_poly.pdbx_seq_one_letter_code
_entity_poly.pdbx_strand_id
1 'polypeptide(L)'
;MKNLTISILCGGKSSRMQTEKGLVLYQEKRFIECVIEAVLPISNNIQLITNSSKYDHLAFKKFKDIVVDKGPVGGIYTALTYSKTTLNLILSCDIPLISSEILLELIEKHQTN
;
A
#
# COMPACT_ATOMS: atom_id res chain seq x y z
N MET A 1 -4.62 -11.47 11.30
CA MET A 1 -5.99 -11.88 10.90
C MET A 1 -5.93 -12.69 9.61
N LYS A 2 -6.53 -13.88 9.50
CA LYS A 2 -6.26 -14.82 8.38
C LYS A 2 -6.91 -14.47 7.03
N ASN A 3 -7.77 -13.44 6.95
CA ASN A 3 -8.53 -13.11 5.72
C ASN A 3 -8.49 -11.63 5.34
N LEU A 4 -7.33 -10.98 5.48
CA LEU A 4 -7.11 -9.57 5.13
C LEU A 4 -5.95 -9.44 4.15
N THR A 5 -6.20 -8.86 2.98
CA THR A 5 -5.15 -8.42 2.04
C THR A 5 -4.88 -6.94 2.28
N ILE A 6 -3.60 -6.57 2.38
CA ILE A 6 -3.17 -5.18 2.50
C ILE A 6 -2.50 -4.77 1.19
N SER A 7 -3.02 -3.72 0.55
CA SER A 7 -2.52 -3.20 -0.72
C SER A 7 -1.96 -1.81 -0.54
N ILE A 8 -0.67 -1.62 -0.84
CA ILE A 8 -0.03 -0.31 -0.77
C ILE A 8 0.12 0.25 -2.17
N LEU A 9 -0.50 1.39 -2.43
CA LEU A 9 -0.48 2.08 -3.72
C LEU A 9 0.83 2.87 -3.85
N CYS A 10 1.76 2.34 -4.64
CA CYS A 10 3.13 2.80 -4.85
C CYS A 10 3.31 3.41 -6.24
N GLY A 11 2.35 4.24 -6.66
CA GLY A 11 2.32 4.86 -7.98
C GLY A 11 1.76 6.28 -7.95
N GLY A 12 1.87 6.95 -9.09
CA GLY A 12 1.42 8.33 -9.28
C GLY A 12 2.47 9.19 -9.98
N LYS A 13 2.01 10.26 -10.62
CA LYS A 13 2.91 11.24 -11.25
C LYS A 13 3.48 12.10 -10.14
N SER A 14 4.64 11.72 -9.60
CA SER A 14 5.37 12.47 -8.57
C SER A 14 5.97 13.78 -9.12
N SER A 15 5.15 14.58 -9.80
CA SER A 15 5.55 15.73 -10.63
C SER A 15 6.22 16.85 -9.84
N ARG A 16 5.90 16.98 -8.53
CA ARG A 16 6.47 18.01 -7.66
C ARG A 16 7.71 17.55 -6.88
N MET A 17 7.88 16.25 -6.66
CA MET A 17 9.00 15.70 -5.87
C MET A 17 10.13 15.14 -6.74
N GLN A 18 9.90 14.98 -8.06
CA GLN A 18 10.86 14.47 -9.06
C GLN A 18 11.38 13.03 -8.78
N THR A 19 11.00 12.45 -7.65
CA THR A 19 11.32 11.09 -7.20
C THR A 19 10.01 10.36 -6.87
N GLU A 20 10.02 9.03 -6.88
CA GLU A 20 8.84 8.26 -6.44
C GLU A 20 8.58 8.54 -4.96
N LYS A 21 7.39 9.06 -4.64
CA LYS A 21 7.02 9.48 -3.27
C LYS A 21 7.34 8.41 -2.22
N GLY A 22 7.03 7.14 -2.49
CA GLY A 22 7.26 6.06 -1.53
C GLY A 22 8.73 5.80 -1.20
N LEU A 23 9.68 6.28 -2.03
CA LEU A 23 11.12 6.10 -1.82
C LEU A 23 11.79 7.31 -1.16
N VAL A 24 11.01 8.35 -0.84
CA VAL A 24 11.49 9.52 -0.10
C VAL A 24 11.85 9.08 1.32
N LEU A 25 12.96 9.62 1.84
CA LEU A 25 13.42 9.34 3.19
C LEU A 25 12.71 10.23 4.22
N TYR A 26 12.28 9.61 5.31
CA TYR A 26 11.85 10.23 6.56
C TYR A 26 12.64 9.57 7.69
N GLN A 27 13.43 10.35 8.44
CA GLN A 27 14.24 9.82 9.54
C GLN A 27 15.06 8.57 9.12
N GLU A 28 15.79 8.69 8.00
CA GLU A 28 16.62 7.63 7.41
C GLU A 28 15.88 6.39 6.87
N LYS A 29 14.55 6.37 6.91
CA LYS A 29 13.71 5.28 6.40
C LYS A 29 12.85 5.74 5.23
N ARG A 30 12.66 4.91 4.22
CA ARG A 30 11.78 5.25 3.09
C ARG A 30 10.33 5.25 3.55
N PHE A 31 9.50 6.13 3.01
CA PHE A 31 8.08 6.18 3.38
C PHE A 31 7.40 4.81 3.24
N ILE A 32 7.69 4.08 2.16
CA ILE A 32 7.14 2.73 1.94
C ILE A 32 7.57 1.75 3.03
N GLU A 33 8.79 1.86 3.55
CA GLU A 33 9.30 0.99 4.61
C GLU A 33 8.57 1.29 5.92
N CYS A 34 8.31 2.55 6.25
CA CYS A 34 7.48 2.93 7.40
C CYS A 34 6.07 2.34 7.30
N VAL A 35 5.44 2.42 6.13
CA VAL A 35 4.09 1.86 5.90
C VAL A 35 4.11 0.34 6.03
N ILE A 36 5.12 -0.34 5.47
CA ILE A 36 5.30 -1.80 5.57
C ILE A 36 5.42 -2.21 7.04
N GLU A 37 6.22 -1.51 7.84
CA GLU A 37 6.39 -1.79 9.26
C GLU A 37 5.08 -1.66 10.04
N ALA A 38 4.26 -0.65 9.73
CA ALA A 38 2.97 -0.47 10.37
C ALA A 38 1.97 -1.60 10.05
N VAL A 39 2.04 -2.20 8.85
CA VAL A 39 1.08 -3.23 8.41
C VAL A 39 1.52 -4.66 8.71
N LEU A 40 2.82 -4.92 8.85
CA LEU A 40 3.38 -6.25 9.07
C LEU A 40 2.78 -6.97 10.31
N PRO A 41 2.56 -6.31 11.45
CA PRO A 41 1.91 -6.95 12.61
C PRO A 41 0.44 -7.37 12.36
N ILE A 42 -0.21 -6.82 11.33
CA ILE A 42 -1.65 -6.98 11.06
C ILE A 42 -1.90 -8.17 10.12
N SER A 43 -1.14 -8.24 9.02
CA SER A 43 -1.24 -9.30 8.01
C SER A 43 0.06 -9.52 7.24
N ASN A 44 0.35 -10.78 6.92
CA ASN A 44 1.46 -11.15 6.03
C ASN A 44 1.06 -11.12 4.55
N ASN A 45 -0.24 -10.96 4.24
CA ASN A 45 -0.73 -10.92 2.86
C ASN A 45 -0.70 -9.48 2.33
N ILE A 46 0.51 -9.03 1.99
CA ILE A 46 0.80 -7.68 1.54
C ILE A 46 1.14 -7.69 0.04
N GLN A 47 0.58 -6.74 -0.70
CA GLN A 47 0.88 -6.49 -2.10
C GLN A 47 1.12 -5.00 -2.37
N LEU A 48 1.97 -4.71 -3.36
CA LEU A 48 2.29 -3.37 -3.82
C LEU A 48 1.68 -3.16 -5.19
N ILE A 49 0.99 -2.03 -5.39
CA ILE A 49 0.49 -1.65 -6.71
C ILE A 49 1.42 -0.59 -7.27
N THR A 50 2.18 -0.95 -8.30
CA THR A 50 3.20 -0.07 -8.89
C THR A 50 3.51 -0.43 -10.32
N ASN A 51 3.75 0.59 -11.13
CA ASN A 51 4.27 0.45 -12.50
C ASN A 51 5.80 0.57 -12.55
N SER A 52 6.45 0.81 -11.40
CA SER A 52 7.87 1.14 -11.28
C SER A 52 8.69 -0.05 -10.75
N SER A 53 9.79 -0.39 -11.42
CA SER A 53 10.76 -1.41 -10.97
C SER A 53 11.58 -0.96 -9.76
N LYS A 54 11.49 0.31 -9.35
CA LYS A 54 12.26 0.83 -8.21
C LYS A 54 11.92 0.15 -6.88
N TYR A 55 10.76 -0.51 -6.78
CA TYR A 55 10.34 -1.28 -5.61
C TYR A 55 10.81 -2.74 -5.64
N ASP A 56 11.54 -3.19 -6.66
CA ASP A 56 11.86 -4.61 -6.85
C ASP A 56 12.66 -5.24 -5.71
N HIS A 57 13.44 -4.43 -4.99
CA HIS A 57 14.19 -4.81 -3.79
C HIS A 57 13.29 -5.25 -2.61
N LEU A 58 12.01 -4.90 -2.60
CA LEU A 58 11.06 -5.31 -1.55
C LEU A 58 10.52 -6.71 -1.86
N ALA A 59 10.44 -7.60 -0.87
CA ALA A 59 10.05 -9.01 -1.05
C ALA A 59 8.52 -9.25 -1.24
N PHE A 60 7.73 -8.20 -1.48
CA PHE A 60 6.27 -8.28 -1.64
C PHE A 60 5.85 -8.49 -3.09
N LYS A 61 4.66 -9.08 -3.28
CA LYS A 61 4.04 -9.17 -4.61
C LYS A 61 3.80 -7.77 -5.17
N LYS A 62 4.13 -7.56 -6.43
CA LYS A 62 3.95 -6.28 -7.12
C LYS A 62 3.04 -6.48 -8.31
N PHE A 63 2.03 -5.65 -8.45
CA PHE A 63 1.11 -5.64 -9.58
C PHE A 63 1.13 -4.28 -10.27
N LYS A 64 1.23 -4.29 -11.59
CA LYS A 64 1.05 -3.10 -12.42
C LYS A 64 -0.43 -2.78 -12.52
N ASP A 65 -0.76 -1.50 -12.73
CA ASP A 65 -2.12 -1.09 -12.99
C ASP A 65 -2.70 -1.85 -14.19
N ILE A 66 -3.89 -2.44 -14.01
CA ILE A 66 -4.63 -3.07 -15.12
C ILE A 66 -5.09 -2.00 -16.11
N VAL A 67 -5.52 -0.84 -15.60
CA VAL A 67 -5.91 0.32 -16.40
C VAL A 67 -4.98 1.48 -16.06
N VAL A 68 -4.07 1.79 -16.97
CA VAL A 68 -3.05 2.83 -16.81
C VAL A 68 -3.69 4.23 -16.76
N ASP A 69 -3.07 5.16 -16.03
CA ASP A 69 -3.43 6.59 -15.98
C ASP A 69 -4.84 6.90 -15.41
N LYS A 70 -5.36 6.05 -14.53
CA LYS A 70 -6.64 6.28 -13.81
C LYS A 70 -6.48 6.79 -12.37
N GLY A 71 -5.27 7.21 -12.00
CA GLY A 71 -4.97 7.70 -10.66
C GLY A 71 -5.24 6.64 -9.58
N PRO A 72 -5.57 7.05 -8.33
CA PRO A 72 -5.78 6.11 -7.23
C PRO A 72 -6.85 5.04 -7.49
N VAL A 73 -7.90 5.37 -8.25
CA VAL A 73 -8.98 4.43 -8.59
C VAL A 73 -8.46 3.25 -9.44
N GLY A 74 -7.54 3.49 -10.37
CA GLY A 74 -6.90 2.42 -11.14
C GLY A 74 -6.09 1.47 -10.27
N GLY A 75 -5.38 2.03 -9.28
CA GLY A 75 -4.63 1.25 -8.29
C GLY A 75 -5.54 0.42 -7.38
N ILE A 76 -6.65 1.00 -6.91
CA ILE A 76 -7.67 0.30 -6.12
C ILE A 76 -8.30 -0.85 -6.93
N TYR A 77 -8.68 -0.58 -8.18
CA TYR A 77 -9.25 -1.60 -9.06
C TYR A 77 -8.29 -2.78 -9.25
N THR A 78 -7.00 -2.49 -9.48
CA THR A 78 -5.95 -3.50 -9.60
C THR A 78 -5.79 -4.28 -8.29
N ALA A 79 -5.69 -3.59 -7.16
CA ALA A 79 -5.57 -4.21 -5.83
C ALA A 79 -6.71 -5.21 -5.56
N LEU A 80 -7.95 -4.79 -5.78
CA LEU A 80 -9.13 -5.61 -5.55
C LEU A 80 -9.23 -6.78 -6.54
N THR A 81 -8.79 -6.60 -7.80
CA THR A 81 -8.79 -7.66 -8.81
C THR A 81 -7.83 -8.80 -8.45
N TYR A 82 -6.67 -8.49 -7.88
CA TYR A 82 -5.68 -9.51 -7.47
C TYR A 82 -5.87 -10.05 -6.05
N SER A 83 -6.66 -9.35 -5.23
CA SER A 83 -6.97 -9.81 -3.89
C SER A 83 -7.84 -11.07 -3.92
N LYS A 84 -7.54 -12.00 -3.01
CA LYS A 84 -8.33 -13.23 -2.81
C LYS A 84 -9.13 -13.21 -1.51
N THR A 85 -9.15 -12.07 -0.83
CA THR A 85 -9.80 -11.92 0.48
C THR A 85 -10.97 -10.95 0.38
N THR A 86 -12.01 -11.19 1.17
CA THR A 86 -13.17 -10.29 1.25
C THR A 86 -12.79 -8.96 1.89
N LEU A 87 -11.98 -8.99 2.95
CA LEU A 87 -11.51 -7.80 3.63
C LEU A 87 -10.22 -7.29 2.97
N ASN A 88 -10.19 -6.00 2.65
CA ASN A 88 -9.08 -5.34 1.99
C ASN A 88 -8.77 -4.01 2.67
N LEU A 89 -7.52 -3.83 3.08
CA LEU A 89 -7.01 -2.55 3.55
C LEU A 89 -6.16 -1.95 2.43
N ILE A 90 -6.55 -0.76 1.94
CA ILE A 90 -5.84 -0.07 0.87
C ILE A 90 -5.21 1.19 1.44
N LEU A 91 -3.89 1.33 1.24
CA LEU A 91 -3.09 2.42 1.80
C LEU A 91 -2.31 3.14 0.72
N SER A 92 -2.10 4.44 0.90
CA SER A 92 -1.10 5.17 0.14
C SER A 92 0.31 4.84 0.62
N CYS A 93 1.31 4.98 -0.25
CA CYS A 93 2.72 4.91 0.17
C CYS A 93 3.25 6.21 0.79
N ASP A 94 2.48 7.30 0.82
CA ASP A 94 2.91 8.63 1.28
C ASP A 94 2.46 9.03 2.70
N ILE A 95 2.19 8.03 3.55
CA ILE A 95 1.75 8.20 4.94
C ILE A 95 2.77 7.64 5.95
N PRO A 96 4.01 8.18 6.02
CA PRO A 96 5.09 7.58 6.82
C PRO A 96 4.85 7.58 8.34
N LEU A 97 3.84 8.31 8.83
CA LEU A 97 3.46 8.38 10.24
C LEU A 97 2.31 7.43 10.61
N ILE A 98 1.86 6.59 9.68
CA ILE A 98 0.79 5.63 9.94
C ILE A 98 1.26 4.60 10.99
N SER A 99 0.38 4.27 11.94
CA SER A 99 0.67 3.31 13.01
C SER A 99 -0.25 2.09 12.91
N SER A 100 0.19 0.94 13.42
CA SER A 100 -0.64 -0.26 13.49
C SER A 100 -1.91 -0.04 14.31
N GLU A 101 -1.86 0.82 15.34
CA GLU A 101 -2.99 1.16 16.21
C GLU A 101 -4.15 1.77 15.42
N ILE A 102 -3.90 2.82 14.64
CA ILE A 102 -4.93 3.48 13.82
C ILE A 102 -5.49 2.51 12.77
N LEU A 103 -4.62 1.68 12.19
CA LEU A 103 -5.05 0.68 11.20
C LEU A 103 -5.96 -0.39 11.82
N LEU A 104 -5.64 -0.84 13.03
CA LEU A 104 -6.47 -1.80 13.76
C LEU A 104 -7.83 -1.19 14.15
N GLU A 105 -7.86 0.06 14.60
CA GLU A 105 -9.10 0.79 14.89
C GLU A 105 -9.99 0.90 13.63
N LEU A 106 -9.41 1.27 12.49
CA LEU A 106 -10.13 1.33 11.20
C LEU A 106 -10.73 -0.04 10.82
N ILE A 107 -9.98 -1.12 11.02
CA ILE A 107 -10.45 -2.48 10.73
C ILE A 107 -11.59 -2.88 11.66
N GLU A 108 -11.48 -2.59 12.96
CA GLU A 108 -12.51 -2.89 13.96
C GLU A 108 -13.82 -2.17 13.64
N LYS A 109 -13.75 -0.87 13.32
CA LYS A 109 -14.92 -0.05 12.95
C LYS A 109 -15.58 -0.48 11.64
N HIS A 110 -14.84 -1.10 10.72
CA HIS A 110 -15.42 -1.66 9.51
C HIS A 110 -16.28 -2.90 9.78
N GLN A 111 -15.93 -3.70 10.78
CA GLN A 111 -16.63 -4.95 11.11
C GLN A 111 -17.94 -4.72 11.90
N THR A 112 -18.19 -3.49 12.37
CA THR A 112 -19.32 -3.17 13.26
C THR A 112 -20.61 -2.73 12.55
N ASN A 113 -20.75 -2.98 11.25
CA ASN A 113 -21.99 -2.74 10.48
C ASN A 113 -22.68 -4.05 10.07
#